data_AF-A0A8D8LLH6-F1
#
_entry.id   AF-A0A8D8LLH6-F1
#
_cell.length_a   1.000
_cell.length_b   1.000
_cell.length_c   1.000
_cell.angle_alpha   90.00
_cell.angle_beta   90.00
_cell.angle_gamma   90.00
#
_symmetry.space_group_name_H-M   'P 1'
#
loop_
_entity.id
_entity.type
_entity.pdbx_description
1 polymer ?
#
loop_
_entity_poly.entity_id
_entity_poly.type
_entity_poly.pdbx_seq_one_letter_code
_entity_poly.pdbx_strand_id
1 'polypeptide(L)'
;GDQTGDDVFSGQDTGAQNSQESSSGYIYDCQHCKFFKTTSLNDIVDHCKSCEYMPRPNAFDYKYVCYMCNYRTYKTTYIRAHICSHSGEKPFKCGYCSFASGRKSCINEHRRIKHSDIQF
;
A
#
# COMPACT_ATOMS: atom_id res chain seq x y z
N GLY A 1 40.80 12.00 43.58
CA GLY A 1 39.90 10.92 43.16
C GLY A 1 38.55 11.53 42.97
N ASP A 2 38.03 11.49 41.75
CA ASP A 2 36.66 11.07 41.50
C ASP A 2 36.58 10.68 40.02
N GLN A 3 36.32 9.40 39.79
CA GLN A 3 35.98 8.80 38.51
C GLN A 3 34.46 8.68 38.49
N THR A 4 33.82 8.99 37.37
CA THR A 4 32.85 8.12 36.69
C THR A 4 32.28 8.89 35.50
N GLY A 5 32.55 8.36 34.31
CA GLY A 5 31.79 8.67 33.11
C GLY A 5 30.64 7.69 32.99
N ASP A 6 29.57 8.13 32.35
CA ASP A 6 28.50 7.25 31.87
C ASP A 6 28.12 7.66 30.45
N ASP A 7 28.65 6.90 29.49
CA ASP A 7 28.17 6.78 28.13
C ASP A 7 26.82 6.03 28.15
N VAL A 8 25.76 6.64 27.63
CA VAL A 8 24.51 5.92 27.32
C VAL A 8 24.34 5.85 25.81
N PHE A 9 24.83 4.73 25.26
CA PHE A 9 24.65 4.31 23.88
C PHE A 9 23.35 3.50 23.75
N SER A 10 22.55 3.91 22.76
CA SER A 10 21.77 3.04 21.85
C SER A 10 20.53 2.30 22.34
N GLY A 11 19.40 2.83 21.89
CA GLY A 11 18.60 2.23 20.81
C GLY A 11 18.38 0.73 20.90
N GLN A 12 17.18 0.32 21.33
CA GLN A 12 16.71 -1.04 21.18
C GLN A 12 15.62 -1.14 20.11
N ASP A 13 15.87 -2.13 19.26
CA ASP A 13 15.11 -2.69 18.16
C ASP A 13 13.61 -2.90 18.42
N THR A 14 12.80 -2.67 17.38
CA THR A 14 11.72 -3.60 17.07
C THR A 14 11.63 -3.82 15.56
N GLY A 15 11.70 -5.10 15.16
CA GLY A 15 10.97 -5.60 14.00
C GLY A 15 11.75 -5.69 12.69
N ALA A 16 12.59 -6.72 12.58
CA ALA A 16 13.00 -7.27 11.31
C ALA A 16 11.77 -7.67 10.47
N GLN A 17 11.70 -7.17 9.23
CA GLN A 17 10.96 -7.82 8.15
C GLN A 17 11.82 -7.85 6.89
N ASN A 18 12.63 -8.91 6.80
CA ASN A 18 13.02 -9.47 5.51
C ASN A 18 11.77 -10.12 4.90
N SER A 19 11.30 -9.62 3.75
CA SER A 19 10.66 -10.43 2.71
C SER A 19 10.42 -9.60 1.44
N GLN A 20 11.22 -9.93 0.43
CA GLN A 20 10.92 -9.90 -1.00
C GLN A 20 10.83 -8.53 -1.70
N GLU A 21 11.94 -8.23 -2.39
CA GLU A 21 11.99 -7.30 -3.52
C GLU A 21 10.89 -7.60 -4.54
N SER A 22 10.05 -6.61 -4.81
CA SER A 22 9.13 -6.60 -5.95
C SER A 22 9.03 -5.17 -6.45
N SER A 23 9.62 -4.98 -7.63
CA SER A 23 9.96 -3.71 -8.25
C SER A 23 8.72 -2.85 -8.56
N SER A 24 8.47 -1.89 -7.68
CA SER A 24 7.88 -0.59 -7.97
C SER A 24 8.45 0.42 -6.96
N GLY A 25 9.35 1.30 -7.40
CA GLY A 25 9.97 2.33 -6.56
C GLY A 25 9.01 3.43 -6.11
N TYR A 26 7.70 3.24 -6.26
CA TYR A 26 6.68 4.20 -5.86
C TYR A 26 6.50 4.16 -4.35
N ILE A 27 6.72 5.31 -3.72
CA ILE A 27 6.53 5.52 -2.29
C ILE A 27 5.14 6.12 -2.08
N TYR A 28 4.28 5.41 -1.37
CA TYR A 28 3.01 5.91 -0.88
C TYR A 28 3.25 6.70 0.40
N ASP A 29 2.97 8.00 0.40
CA ASP A 29 3.04 8.84 1.58
C ASP A 29 1.69 9.50 1.91
N CYS A 30 1.31 9.44 3.18
CA CYS A 30 0.04 10.00 3.62
C CYS A 30 0.11 11.53 3.64
N GLN A 31 -0.69 12.21 2.82
CA GLN A 31 -0.69 13.68 2.76
C GLN A 31 -1.28 14.36 4.00
N HIS A 32 -2.00 13.60 4.84
CA HIS A 32 -2.64 14.11 6.04
C HIS A 32 -1.72 14.10 7.27
N CYS A 33 -0.98 13.00 7.50
CA CYS A 33 -0.04 12.93 8.62
C CYS A 33 1.39 13.29 8.21
N LYS A 34 1.78 13.12 6.94
CA LYS A 34 3.14 13.32 6.41
C LYS A 34 4.28 12.50 7.05
N PHE A 35 4.01 11.81 8.16
CA PHE A 35 4.97 10.94 8.87
C PHE A 35 5.02 9.52 8.31
N PHE A 36 3.91 9.03 7.77
CA PHE A 36 3.81 7.65 7.29
C PHE A 36 4.16 7.54 5.81
N LYS A 37 5.13 6.68 5.49
CA LYS A 37 5.59 6.36 4.14
C LYS A 37 5.75 4.84 4.02
N THR A 38 5.34 4.27 2.90
CA THR A 38 5.46 2.83 2.62
C THR A 38 5.57 2.60 1.12
N THR A 39 6.13 1.47 0.71
CA THR A 39 6.11 0.99 -0.68
C THR A 39 4.92 0.06 -0.95
N SER A 40 4.17 -0.32 0.08
CA SER A 40 3.03 -1.22 -0.01
C SER A 40 1.71 -0.46 -0.07
N LEU A 41 0.95 -0.73 -1.13
CA LEU A 41 -0.41 -0.22 -1.27
C LEU A 41 -1.33 -0.67 -0.13
N ASN A 42 -1.09 -1.86 0.45
CA ASN A 42 -1.89 -2.33 1.59
C ASN A 42 -1.67 -1.45 2.81
N ASP A 43 -0.41 -1.19 3.12
CA ASP A 43 0.00 -0.54 4.35
C ASP A 43 -0.52 0.89 4.39
N ILE A 44 -0.49 1.61 3.25
CA ILE A 44 -1.07 2.95 3.18
C ILE A 44 -2.59 2.93 3.34
N VAL A 45 -3.29 1.93 2.78
CA VAL A 45 -4.74 1.79 2.92
C VAL A 45 -5.12 1.48 4.38
N ASP A 46 -4.34 0.65 5.05
CA ASP A 46 -4.55 0.33 6.46
C ASP A 46 -4.22 1.53 7.37
N HIS A 47 -3.14 2.26 7.08
CA HIS A 47 -2.82 3.52 7.74
C HIS A 47 -3.96 4.54 7.62
N CYS A 48 -4.60 4.67 6.45
CA CYS A 48 -5.71 5.63 6.25
C CYS A 48 -6.91 5.37 7.18
N LYS A 49 -7.09 4.14 7.69
CA LYS A 49 -8.16 3.80 8.63
C LYS A 49 -7.89 4.27 10.05
N SER A 50 -6.62 4.31 10.45
CA SER A 50 -6.18 4.67 11.81
C SER A 50 -5.51 6.04 11.88
N CYS A 51 -5.21 6.68 10.75
CA CYS A 51 -4.53 7.98 10.70
C CYS A 51 -5.35 9.05 11.44
N GLU A 52 -4.80 9.61 12.50
CA GLU A 52 -5.45 10.62 13.35
C GLU A 52 -5.78 11.91 12.59
N TYR A 53 -4.90 12.31 11.66
CA TYR A 53 -5.04 13.52 10.85
C TYR A 53 -6.00 13.36 9.65
N MET A 54 -6.51 12.14 9.41
CA MET A 54 -7.39 11.85 8.29
C MET A 54 -8.85 12.08 8.68
N PRO A 55 -9.59 12.99 8.01
CA PRO A 55 -10.98 13.24 8.33
C PRO A 55 -11.86 12.05 7.93
N ARG A 56 -12.50 11.43 8.93
CA ARG A 56 -13.49 10.35 8.76
C ARG A 56 -14.89 10.82 9.20
N PRO A 57 -15.51 11.79 8.48
CA PRO A 57 -16.74 12.42 8.92
C PRO A 57 -17.94 11.47 9.08
N ASN A 58 -18.02 10.37 8.32
CA ASN A 58 -19.03 9.34 8.57
C ASN A 58 -18.49 7.92 8.31
N ALA A 59 -17.98 7.25 9.36
CA ALA A 59 -17.46 5.89 9.27
C ALA A 59 -18.55 4.82 9.02
N PHE A 60 -19.83 5.17 9.16
CA PHE A 60 -20.95 4.26 8.89
C PHE A 60 -21.27 4.13 7.40
N ASP A 61 -21.05 5.17 6.58
CA ASP A 61 -21.35 5.15 5.15
C ASP A 61 -20.20 4.62 4.29
N TYR A 62 -18.97 4.69 4.79
CA TYR A 62 -17.77 4.26 4.07
C TYR A 62 -16.66 3.84 5.04
N LYS A 63 -15.94 2.79 4.68
CA LYS A 63 -14.83 2.23 5.48
C LYS A 63 -13.46 2.68 4.98
N TYR A 64 -13.36 3.09 3.72
CA TYR A 64 -12.11 3.41 3.06
C TYR A 64 -12.19 4.81 2.43
N VAL A 65 -11.17 5.62 2.69
CA VAL A 65 -11.04 6.99 2.16
C VAL A 65 -9.69 7.11 1.45
N CYS A 66 -9.64 7.85 0.36
CA CYS A 66 -8.40 8.18 -0.33
C CYS A 66 -7.65 9.28 0.42
N TYR A 67 -6.34 9.10 0.61
CA TYR A 67 -5.47 10.11 1.25
C TYR A 67 -5.02 11.23 0.30
N MET A 68 -5.34 11.14 -0.99
CA MET A 68 -4.99 12.13 -2.02
C MET A 68 -6.19 12.96 -2.49
N CYS A 69 -7.41 12.46 -2.31
CA CYS A 69 -8.63 13.12 -2.78
C CYS A 69 -9.86 12.75 -1.94
N ASN A 70 -11.02 13.33 -2.25
CA ASN A 70 -12.26 13.11 -1.50
C ASN A 70 -12.99 11.78 -1.82
N TYR A 71 -12.37 10.86 -2.57
CA TYR A 71 -12.98 9.57 -2.93
C TYR A 71 -13.14 8.65 -1.71
N ARG A 72 -14.30 7.99 -1.62
CA ARG A 72 -14.70 7.14 -0.50
C ARG A 72 -15.40 5.89 -1.01
N THR A 73 -15.21 4.78 -0.31
CA THR A 73 -15.87 3.52 -0.65
C THR A 73 -15.95 2.59 0.55
N TYR A 74 -16.84 1.60 0.48
CA TYR A 74 -16.97 0.54 1.47
C TYR A 74 -16.13 -0.70 1.13
N LYS A 75 -15.59 -0.81 -0.10
CA LYS A 75 -14.79 -1.98 -0.53
C LYS A 75 -13.29 -1.68 -0.64
N THR A 76 -12.47 -2.53 -0.04
CA THR A 76 -11.00 -2.49 -0.17
C THR A 76 -10.53 -2.58 -1.62
N THR A 77 -11.21 -3.39 -2.44
CA THR A 77 -10.83 -3.59 -3.84
C THR A 77 -10.98 -2.30 -4.67
N TYR A 78 -12.01 -1.51 -4.39
CA TYR A 78 -12.25 -0.25 -5.08
C TYR A 78 -11.26 0.83 -4.64
N ILE A 79 -10.98 0.97 -3.34
CA ILE A 79 -10.01 1.99 -2.89
C ILE A 79 -8.60 1.71 -3.41
N ARG A 80 -8.20 0.43 -3.46
CA ARG A 80 -6.88 0.04 -4.01
C ARG A 80 -6.77 0.36 -5.49
N ALA A 81 -7.77 -0.03 -6.28
CA ALA A 81 -7.81 0.29 -7.69
C ALA A 81 -7.83 1.81 -7.94
N HIS A 82 -8.52 2.56 -7.08
CA HIS A 82 -8.55 4.01 -7.11
C HIS A 82 -7.17 4.62 -6.80
N ILE A 83 -6.49 4.19 -5.73
CA ILE A 83 -5.13 4.69 -5.42
C ILE A 83 -4.15 4.36 -6.55
N CYS A 84 -4.24 3.18 -7.17
CA CYS A 84 -3.46 2.85 -8.37
C CYS A 84 -3.70 3.81 -9.54
N SER A 85 -4.86 4.46 -9.63
CA SER A 85 -5.10 5.49 -10.66
C SER A 85 -4.36 6.80 -10.39
N HIS A 86 -4.02 7.09 -9.13
CA HIS A 86 -3.17 8.22 -8.76
C HIS A 86 -1.69 7.89 -8.97
N SER A 87 -1.23 6.73 -8.50
CA SER A 87 0.18 6.35 -8.58
C SER A 87 0.61 5.84 -9.95
N GLY A 88 -0.34 5.42 -10.79
CA GLY A 88 -0.05 4.71 -12.04
C GLY A 88 0.48 3.29 -11.83
N GLU A 89 0.58 2.86 -10.57
CA GLU A 89 1.10 1.54 -10.20
C GLU A 89 0.20 0.42 -10.70
N LYS A 90 0.84 -0.65 -11.18
CA LYS A 90 0.18 -1.83 -11.71
C LYS A 90 0.61 -3.07 -10.93
N PRO A 91 0.14 -3.21 -9.67
CA PRO A 91 0.58 -4.27 -8.77
C PRO A 91 0.20 -5.67 -9.25
N PHE A 92 -0.83 -5.80 -10.10
CA PHE A 92 -1.22 -7.10 -10.65
C PHE A 92 -0.49 -7.33 -11.98
N LYS A 93 0.58 -8.11 -11.96
CA LYS A 93 1.35 -8.50 -13.15
C LYS A 93 0.87 -9.88 -13.65
N CYS A 94 0.83 -10.07 -14.96
CA CYS A 94 0.64 -11.39 -15.54
C CYS A 94 1.91 -12.23 -15.34
N GLY A 95 1.76 -13.50 -14.99
CA GLY A 95 2.90 -14.42 -14.82
C GLY A 95 3.49 -14.91 -16.15
N TYR A 96 2.77 -14.75 -17.26
CA TYR A 96 3.13 -15.31 -18.57
C TYR A 96 3.60 -14.26 -19.58
N CYS A 97 3.35 -12.98 -19.33
CA CYS A 97 3.80 -11.88 -20.19
C CYS A 97 3.97 -10.58 -19.39
N SER A 98 4.50 -9.54 -20.04
CA SER A 98 4.74 -8.23 -19.43
C SER A 98 3.47 -7.39 -19.16
N PHE A 99 2.27 -7.94 -19.39
CA PHE A 99 1.02 -7.22 -19.12
C PHE A 99 0.80 -7.04 -17.62
N ALA A 100 0.46 -5.81 -17.20
CA ALA A 100 0.17 -5.48 -15.82
C ALA A 100 -1.07 -4.58 -15.71
N SER A 101 -1.77 -4.66 -14.58
CA SER A 101 -2.98 -3.90 -14.32
C SER A 101 -3.08 -3.44 -12.86
N GLY A 102 -3.83 -2.37 -12.63
CA GLY A 102 -4.25 -1.92 -11.30
C GLY A 102 -5.41 -2.74 -10.72
N ARG A 103 -5.99 -3.68 -11.49
CA ARG A 103 -7.14 -4.51 -11.05
C ARG A 103 -6.92 -5.99 -11.30
N LYS A 104 -7.25 -6.82 -10.30
CA LYS A 104 -7.17 -8.29 -10.39
C LYS A 104 -8.08 -8.87 -11.47
N SER A 105 -9.30 -8.35 -11.63
CA SER A 105 -10.24 -8.83 -12.66
C SER A 105 -9.69 -8.66 -14.07
N CYS A 106 -8.95 -7.57 -14.33
CA CYS A 106 -8.32 -7.34 -15.63
C CYS A 106 -7.23 -8.36 -15.94
N ILE A 107 -6.44 -8.80 -14.93
CA ILE A 107 -5.45 -9.87 -15.12
C ILE A 107 -6.11 -11.23 -15.32
N ASN A 108 -7.16 -11.53 -14.58
CA ASN A 108 -7.91 -12.79 -14.77
C ASN A 108 -8.48 -12.90 -16.18
N GLU A 109 -9.09 -11.82 -16.67
CA GLU A 109 -9.65 -11.76 -18.02
C GLU A 109 -8.56 -11.81 -19.08
N HIS A 110 -7.47 -11.06 -18.88
CA HIS A 110 -6.30 -11.13 -19.75
C HIS A 110 -5.76 -12.55 -19.84
N ARG A 111 -5.59 -13.26 -18.72
CA ARG A 111 -5.13 -14.65 -18.70
C ARG A 111 -6.10 -15.57 -19.44
N ARG A 112 -7.40 -15.39 -19.21
CA ARG A 112 -8.45 -16.20 -19.87
C ARG A 112 -8.44 -16.04 -21.40
N ILE A 113 -8.16 -14.85 -21.91
CA ILE A 113 -8.20 -14.57 -23.36
C ILE A 113 -6.84 -14.81 -24.04
N LYS A 114 -5.73 -14.45 -23.38
CA LYS A 114 -4.39 -14.43 -23.97
C LYS A 114 -3.52 -15.62 -23.60
N HIS A 115 -3.92 -16.39 -22.58
CA HIS A 115 -3.22 -17.57 -22.07
C HIS A 115 -4.22 -18.71 -21.80
N SER A 116 -5.28 -18.80 -22.62
CA SER A 116 -6.37 -19.79 -22.50
C SER A 116 -5.88 -21.24 -22.58
N ASP A 117 -4.79 -21.44 -23.31
CA ASP A 117 -4.09 -22.68 -23.62
C ASP A 117 -3.18 -23.17 -22.48
N ILE A 118 -2.94 -22.34 -21.47
CA ILE A 118 -2.15 -22.69 -20.28
C ILE A 118 -3.12 -23.05 -19.16
N GLN A 119 -3.66 -24.27 -19.18
CA GLN A 119 -4.45 -24.85 -18.08
C GLN A 119 -3.53 -25.71 -17.19
N PHE A 120 -3.76 -25.66 -15.88
CA PHE A 120 -3.11 -26.51 -14.87
C PHE A 120 -3.69 -27.92 -14.90
#